data_AF-C9SUN7-F1
#
_entry.id   AF-C9SUN7-F1
#
_cell.length_a   1.000
_cell.length_b   1.000
_cell.length_c   1.000
_cell.angle_alpha   90.00
_cell.angle_beta   90.00
_cell.angle_gamma   90.00
#
_symmetry.space_group_name_H-M   'P 1'
#
loop_
_entity.id
_entity.type
_entity.pdbx_description
1 polymer ?
#
loop_
_entity_poly.entity_id
_entity_poly.type
_entity_poly.pdbx_seq_one_letter_code
_entity_poly.pdbx_strand_id
1 'polypeptide(L)'
;MESGFIANDIDLATQSGWWRQAKQVPPVLQGRRDLYYESDETTSDHQGATIVTRTIYVLFQDYSQTIITVAFDPNDQSDVEAEQRHEPPPRALRQDQLEQAYERYGRVIANAVTSKKDSVIGDGTPQALVHELLRPFQDVLLPVGTRGYGALVYSNLANASTQQFDEIRAGDIVSIRNAKFQGKHGPMHAKYTAEVGKPDHVGVVAEWDGTKKKVRAWEQGRENKKVKMESFKLDDLRSGEVKVWRVMPRSWWFENMMTSWSFRPLYLQRFTP
;
A
#
# COMPACT_ATOMS: atom_id res chain seq x y z
N MET A 1 -12.34 14.86 -18.01
CA MET A 1 -12.31 13.40 -17.89
C MET A 1 -11.74 13.13 -16.52
N GLU A 2 -12.51 12.58 -15.59
CA GLU A 2 -11.93 12.06 -14.36
C GLU A 2 -10.91 11.00 -14.76
N SER A 3 -9.67 11.17 -14.30
CA SER A 3 -8.62 10.16 -14.43
C SER A 3 -9.19 8.81 -13.99
N GLY A 4 -8.89 7.73 -14.73
CA GLY A 4 -9.36 6.37 -14.38
C GLY A 4 -8.72 5.79 -13.10
N PHE A 5 -8.26 6.64 -12.18
CA PHE A 5 -7.52 6.34 -10.96
C PHE A 5 -7.83 7.38 -9.86
N ILE A 6 -7.49 7.07 -8.62
CA ILE A 6 -7.93 7.83 -7.43
C ILE A 6 -7.27 9.21 -7.33
N ALA A 7 -5.98 9.33 -7.63
CA ALA A 7 -5.29 10.61 -7.54
C ALA A 7 -5.94 11.70 -8.42
N ASN A 8 -6.24 12.83 -7.78
CA ASN A 8 -6.89 13.98 -8.37
C ASN A 8 -6.44 15.26 -7.66
N ASP A 9 -6.79 16.41 -8.23
CA ASP A 9 -6.52 17.72 -7.64
C ASP A 9 -7.13 17.80 -6.24
N ILE A 10 -6.33 18.24 -5.27
CA ILE A 10 -6.78 18.50 -3.91
C ILE A 10 -6.63 19.99 -3.57
N ASP A 11 -7.34 20.42 -2.53
CA ASP A 11 -7.10 21.74 -1.94
C ASP A 11 -5.77 21.73 -1.17
N LEU A 12 -4.77 22.42 -1.74
CA LEU A 12 -3.46 22.55 -1.11
C LEU A 12 -3.49 23.48 0.11
N ALA A 13 -4.48 24.37 0.23
CA ALA A 13 -4.65 25.32 1.34
C ALA A 13 -3.34 25.97 1.82
N THR A 14 -2.54 26.52 0.89
CA THR A 14 -1.22 27.10 1.19
C THR A 14 -1.26 28.21 2.25
N GLN A 15 -2.39 28.90 2.38
CA GLN A 15 -2.67 29.89 3.42
C GLN A 15 -2.61 29.32 4.85
N SER A 16 -2.78 28.00 5.02
CA SER A 16 -2.70 27.38 6.34
C SER A 16 -1.25 27.27 6.86
N GLY A 17 -0.25 27.51 6.00
CA GLY A 17 1.17 27.44 6.35
C GLY A 17 1.66 26.03 6.71
N TRP A 18 0.92 24.97 6.34
CA TRP A 18 1.28 23.58 6.66
C TRP A 18 2.69 23.22 6.13
N TRP A 19 3.07 23.80 5.00
CA TRP A 19 4.37 23.63 4.34
C TRP A 19 5.54 24.25 5.11
N ARG A 20 5.32 24.94 6.23
CA ARG A 20 6.41 25.49 7.05
C ARG A 20 7.09 24.44 7.92
N GLN A 21 6.39 23.36 8.23
CA GLN A 21 6.92 22.29 9.08
C GLN A 21 7.26 21.06 8.24
N ALA A 22 8.43 20.49 8.50
CA ALA A 22 8.84 19.24 7.87
C ALA A 22 7.82 18.12 8.14
N LYS A 23 7.66 17.21 7.16
CA LYS A 23 6.77 16.04 7.24
C LYS A 23 5.27 16.35 7.45
N GLN A 24 4.85 17.58 7.20
CA GLN A 24 3.43 17.93 7.11
C GLN A 24 2.90 17.77 5.69
N VAL A 25 1.58 17.61 5.60
CA VAL A 25 0.81 17.53 4.35
C VAL A 25 -0.34 18.56 4.39
N PRO A 26 -0.94 18.91 3.24
CA PRO A 26 -2.13 19.76 3.20
C PRO A 26 -3.22 19.29 4.18
N PRO A 27 -3.97 20.21 4.80
CA PRO A 27 -5.01 19.89 5.78
C PRO A 27 -6.01 18.81 5.33
N VAL A 28 -6.39 18.80 4.04
CA VAL A 28 -7.32 17.80 3.47
C VAL A 28 -6.82 16.36 3.55
N LEU A 29 -5.51 16.17 3.66
CA LEU A 29 -4.89 14.84 3.78
C LEU A 29 -4.60 14.44 5.23
N GLN A 30 -4.66 15.39 6.17
CA GLN A 30 -4.33 15.12 7.57
C GLN A 30 -5.36 14.19 8.21
N GLY A 31 -4.89 13.19 8.96
CA GLY A 31 -5.74 12.21 9.65
C GLY A 31 -6.32 11.10 8.75
N ARG A 32 -6.11 11.15 7.43
CA ARG A 32 -6.46 10.06 6.51
C ARG A 32 -5.60 8.83 6.82
N ARG A 33 -6.24 7.68 7.02
CA ARG A 33 -5.58 6.40 7.35
C ARG A 33 -5.43 5.46 6.17
N ASP A 34 -5.90 5.88 5.01
CA ASP A 34 -5.92 5.12 3.75
C ASP A 34 -4.86 5.60 2.75
N LEU A 35 -3.96 6.48 3.19
CA LEU A 35 -2.88 7.06 2.41
C LEU A 35 -1.53 6.66 2.98
N TYR A 36 -0.52 6.62 2.11
CA TYR A 36 0.88 6.65 2.50
C TYR A 36 1.49 7.93 1.94
N TYR A 37 2.36 8.60 2.70
CA TYR A 37 3.06 9.77 2.20
C TYR A 37 4.52 9.80 2.61
N GLU A 38 5.32 10.40 1.75
CA GLU A 38 6.73 10.66 1.95
C GLU A 38 7.08 12.06 1.45
N SER A 39 8.11 12.67 2.02
CA SER A 39 8.54 14.02 1.63
C SER A 39 10.05 14.10 1.49
N ASP A 40 10.49 14.67 0.39
CA ASP A 40 11.87 15.08 0.16
C ASP A 40 11.98 16.60 0.22
N GLU A 41 13.13 17.09 0.68
CA GLU A 41 13.41 18.51 0.79
C GLU A 41 14.78 18.81 0.20
N THR A 42 14.86 19.87 -0.60
CA THR A 42 16.09 20.41 -1.14
C THR A 42 16.17 21.89 -0.85
N THR A 43 17.39 22.41 -0.69
CA THR A 43 17.63 23.83 -0.46
C THR A 43 18.59 24.33 -1.53
N SER A 44 18.29 25.49 -2.10
CA SER A 44 19.12 26.16 -3.10
C SER A 44 19.26 27.63 -2.79
N ASP A 45 20.46 28.17 -2.94
CA ASP A 45 20.69 29.61 -2.84
C ASP A 45 20.59 30.23 -4.23
N HIS A 46 19.71 31.21 -4.37
CA HIS A 46 19.50 31.93 -5.62
C HIS A 46 19.48 33.44 -5.36
N GLN A 47 20.46 34.15 -5.91
CA GLN A 47 20.57 35.62 -5.82
C GLN A 47 20.47 36.19 -4.38
N GLY A 48 20.97 35.45 -3.38
CA GLY A 48 20.94 35.86 -1.97
C GLY A 48 19.66 35.48 -1.21
N ALA A 49 18.67 34.91 -1.89
CA ALA A 49 17.51 34.26 -1.28
C ALA A 49 17.76 32.75 -1.16
N THR A 50 17.40 32.18 -0.02
CA THR A 50 17.45 30.73 0.19
C THR A 50 16.08 30.16 -0.15
N ILE A 51 16.00 29.29 -1.16
CA ILE A 51 14.73 28.66 -1.54
C ILE A 51 14.74 27.22 -1.05
N VAL A 52 13.72 26.87 -0.26
CA VAL A 52 13.42 25.51 0.15
C VAL A 52 12.38 24.95 -0.79
N THR A 53 12.70 23.84 -1.46
CA THR A 53 11.74 23.08 -2.27
C THR A 53 11.41 21.78 -1.54
N ARG A 54 10.12 21.61 -1.21
CA ARG A 54 9.61 20.38 -0.62
C ARG A 54 8.74 19.65 -1.62
N THR A 55 9.06 18.39 -1.87
CA THR A 55 8.24 17.50 -2.70
C THR A 55 7.60 16.44 -1.83
N ILE A 56 6.28 16.29 -1.93
CA ILE A 56 5.50 15.34 -1.14
C ILE A 56 4.82 14.38 -2.09
N TYR A 57 5.05 13.10 -1.84
CA TYR A 57 4.49 11.99 -2.58
C TYR A 57 3.34 11.42 -1.78
N VAL A 58 2.11 11.55 -2.30
CA VAL A 58 0.90 10.98 -1.69
C VAL A 58 0.48 9.78 -2.51
N LEU A 59 0.56 8.60 -1.90
CA LEU A 59 0.24 7.32 -2.54
C LEU A 59 -1.13 6.83 -2.07
N PHE A 60 -2.00 6.54 -3.04
CA PHE A 60 -3.36 6.05 -2.80
C PHE A 60 -3.43 4.51 -2.86
N GLN A 61 -4.53 3.93 -2.39
CA GLN A 61 -4.74 2.47 -2.32
C GLN A 61 -4.70 1.73 -3.68
N ASP A 62 -4.89 2.45 -4.79
CA ASP A 62 -4.74 1.94 -6.15
C ASP A 62 -3.32 2.16 -6.71
N TYR A 63 -2.40 2.67 -5.88
CA TYR A 63 -1.04 3.08 -6.21
C TYR A 63 -0.91 4.27 -7.17
N SER A 64 -2.01 4.97 -7.50
CA SER A 64 -1.91 6.30 -8.10
C SER A 64 -1.31 7.29 -7.12
N GLN A 65 -0.78 8.40 -7.64
CA GLN A 65 -0.03 9.36 -6.85
C GLN A 65 -0.49 10.80 -7.07
N THR A 66 -0.53 11.59 -6.01
CA THR A 66 -0.50 13.04 -6.08
C THR A 66 0.87 13.51 -5.58
N ILE A 67 1.61 14.18 -6.46
CA ILE A 67 2.92 14.77 -6.15
C ILE A 67 2.71 16.26 -5.96
N ILE A 68 3.04 16.75 -4.78
CA ILE A 68 2.90 18.16 -4.41
C ILE A 68 4.30 18.75 -4.29
N THR A 69 4.59 19.78 -5.07
CA THR A 69 5.84 20.54 -4.95
C THR A 69 5.52 21.88 -4.34
N VAL A 70 6.20 22.25 -3.26
CA VAL A 70 6.10 23.58 -2.64
C VAL A 70 7.48 24.22 -2.61
N ALA A 71 7.60 25.43 -3.15
CA ALA A 71 8.80 26.25 -3.10
C ALA A 71 8.52 27.53 -2.30
N PHE A 72 9.41 27.86 -1.35
CA PHE A 72 9.28 29.04 -0.51
C PHE A 72 10.64 29.54 0.01
N ASP A 73 10.74 30.83 0.31
CA ASP A 73 11.85 31.38 1.09
C ASP A 73 11.52 31.27 2.60
N PRO A 74 12.37 30.65 3.43
CA PRO A 74 12.10 30.54 4.86
C PRO A 74 12.12 31.90 5.58
N ASN A 75 12.78 32.91 5.00
CA ASN A 75 12.88 34.28 5.51
C ASN A 75 11.81 35.21 4.96
N ASP A 76 11.31 34.96 3.74
CA ASP A 76 10.17 35.67 3.14
C ASP A 76 9.03 34.71 2.79
N GLN A 77 8.08 34.61 3.72
CA GLN A 77 6.99 33.64 3.65
C GLN A 77 5.74 34.19 2.95
N SER A 78 5.87 35.34 2.28
CA SER A 78 4.78 35.95 1.49
C SER A 78 4.67 35.35 0.09
N ASP A 79 5.76 34.77 -0.42
CA ASP A 79 5.85 34.16 -1.74
C ASP A 79 6.01 32.64 -1.61
N VAL A 80 4.88 31.93 -1.73
CA VAL A 80 4.85 30.46 -1.75
C VAL A 80 4.24 30.00 -3.06
N GLU A 81 5.01 29.22 -3.80
CA GLU A 81 4.52 28.54 -4.99
C GLU A 81 4.24 27.09 -4.64
N ALA A 82 3.03 26.63 -4.98
CA ALA A 82 2.64 25.24 -4.79
C ALA A 82 1.99 24.72 -6.07
N GLU A 83 2.46 23.57 -6.53
CA GLU A 83 1.90 22.85 -7.66
C GLU A 83 1.58 21.42 -7.27
N GLN A 84 0.65 20.80 -8.00
CA GLN A 84 0.37 19.38 -7.89
C GLN A 84 0.34 18.75 -9.28
N ARG A 85 0.79 17.51 -9.35
CA ARG A 85 0.59 16.65 -10.52
C ARG A 85 0.18 15.25 -10.09
N HIS A 86 -0.43 14.52 -11.01
CA HIS A 86 -0.94 13.18 -10.73
C HIS A 86 -0.32 12.16 -11.66
N GLU A 87 0.15 11.07 -11.08
CA GLU A 87 0.67 9.93 -11.82
C GLU A 87 -0.32 8.76 -11.71
N PRO A 88 -0.59 8.04 -12.80
CA PRO A 88 -1.44 6.86 -12.75
C PRO A 88 -0.79 5.75 -11.90
N PRO A 89 -1.55 4.71 -11.53
CA PRO A 89 -0.99 3.51 -10.93
C PRO A 89 0.18 2.94 -11.75
N PRO A 90 1.17 2.30 -11.11
CA PRO A 90 2.20 1.54 -11.80
C PRO A 90 1.58 0.58 -12.81
N ARG A 91 2.25 0.44 -13.96
CA ARG A 91 1.85 -0.57 -14.95
C ARG A 91 1.85 -1.95 -14.31
N ALA A 92 0.95 -2.81 -14.80
CA ALA A 92 0.90 -4.20 -14.40
C ALA A 92 2.29 -4.85 -14.60
N LEU A 93 2.77 -5.52 -13.56
CA LEU A 93 4.05 -6.21 -13.58
C LEU A 93 3.96 -7.48 -14.42
N ARG A 94 5.05 -7.81 -15.07
CA ARG A 94 5.22 -9.14 -15.68
C ARG A 94 5.47 -10.19 -14.59
N GLN A 95 5.22 -11.45 -14.93
CA GLN A 95 5.41 -12.57 -14.00
C GLN A 95 6.86 -12.68 -13.49
N ASP A 96 7.87 -12.47 -14.33
CA ASP A 96 9.27 -12.48 -13.93
C ASP A 96 9.59 -11.44 -12.84
N GLN A 97 8.96 -10.27 -12.92
CA GLN A 97 9.14 -9.21 -11.93
C GLN A 97 8.45 -9.55 -10.60
N LEU A 98 7.27 -10.17 -10.67
CA LEU A 98 6.57 -10.66 -9.47
C LEU A 98 7.38 -11.77 -8.79
N GLU A 99 7.94 -12.71 -9.55
CA GLU A 99 8.80 -13.78 -9.03
C GLU A 99 10.06 -13.24 -8.36
N GLN A 100 10.72 -12.25 -8.96
CA GLN A 100 11.88 -11.59 -8.35
C GLN A 100 11.52 -10.92 -7.01
N ALA A 101 10.37 -10.24 -6.95
CA ALA A 101 9.87 -9.64 -5.71
C ALA A 101 9.55 -10.71 -4.65
N TYR A 102 9.04 -11.87 -5.07
CA TYR A 102 8.78 -13.00 -4.17
C TYR A 102 10.07 -13.57 -3.57
N GLU A 103 11.07 -13.84 -4.39
CA GLU A 103 12.35 -14.38 -3.91
C GLU A 103 13.03 -13.44 -2.91
N ARG A 104 12.86 -12.12 -3.13
CA ARG A 104 13.42 -11.08 -2.27
C ARG A 104 12.68 -10.92 -0.95
N TYR A 105 11.35 -10.86 -0.98
CA TYR A 105 10.53 -10.52 0.19
C TYR A 105 9.69 -11.70 0.68
N GLY A 106 8.85 -12.26 -0.20
CA GLY A 106 7.86 -13.29 0.17
C GLY A 106 8.49 -14.51 0.84
N ARG A 107 9.56 -15.06 0.27
CA ARG A 107 10.26 -16.21 0.85
C ARG A 107 10.80 -15.96 2.26
N VAL A 108 11.35 -14.76 2.50
CA VAL A 108 11.86 -14.37 3.82
C VAL A 108 10.72 -14.20 4.82
N ILE A 109 9.62 -13.57 4.39
CA ILE A 109 8.41 -13.38 5.21
C ILE A 109 7.79 -14.73 5.61
N ALA A 110 7.67 -15.68 4.67
CA ALA A 110 7.14 -17.02 4.90
C ALA A 110 7.92 -17.79 5.98
N ASN A 111 9.25 -17.68 5.95
CA ASN A 111 10.10 -18.29 6.96
C ASN A 111 9.97 -17.58 8.32
N ALA A 112 10.00 -16.24 8.32
CA ALA A 112 9.97 -15.44 9.54
C ALA A 112 8.67 -15.60 10.34
N VAL A 113 7.51 -15.63 9.66
CA VAL A 113 6.20 -15.70 10.33
C VAL A 113 6.01 -16.98 11.14
N THR A 114 6.64 -18.08 10.74
CA THR A 114 6.57 -19.37 11.47
C THR A 114 7.08 -19.24 12.91
N SER A 115 8.12 -18.43 13.14
CA SER A 115 8.67 -18.16 14.47
C SER A 115 7.75 -17.34 15.38
N LYS A 116 6.71 -16.71 14.81
CA LYS A 116 5.75 -15.87 15.54
C LYS A 116 4.55 -16.66 16.04
N LYS A 117 4.41 -17.95 15.69
CA LYS A 117 3.30 -18.81 16.11
C LYS A 117 3.07 -18.73 17.62
N ASP A 118 1.80 -18.67 18.03
CA ASP A 118 1.33 -18.64 19.42
C ASP A 118 1.81 -17.44 20.26
N SER A 119 2.47 -16.45 19.63
CA SER A 119 2.84 -15.16 20.22
C SER A 119 1.86 -14.06 19.85
N VAL A 120 1.88 -12.94 20.57
CA VAL A 120 1.13 -11.72 20.22
C VAL A 120 2.13 -10.71 19.69
N ILE A 121 1.92 -10.24 18.45
CA ILE A 121 2.83 -9.29 17.80
C ILE A 121 2.27 -7.87 17.88
N GLY A 122 3.12 -6.93 18.33
CA GLY A 122 2.73 -5.53 18.52
C GLY A 122 1.57 -5.38 19.49
N ASP A 123 0.52 -4.67 19.07
CA ASP A 123 -0.72 -4.48 19.82
C ASP A 123 -1.72 -5.65 19.67
N GLY A 124 -1.34 -6.68 18.90
CA GLY A 124 -2.17 -7.84 18.59
C GLY A 124 -3.18 -7.61 17.46
N THR A 125 -3.08 -6.47 16.74
CA THR A 125 -3.91 -6.22 15.55
C THR A 125 -3.41 -7.04 14.35
N PRO A 126 -4.29 -7.37 13.38
CA PRO A 126 -3.88 -8.06 12.15
C PRO A 126 -2.72 -7.35 11.43
N GLN A 127 -2.77 -6.01 11.37
CA GLN A 127 -1.80 -5.16 10.68
C GLN A 127 -0.43 -5.18 11.36
N ALA A 128 -0.39 -5.23 12.70
CA ALA A 128 0.88 -5.28 13.45
C ALA A 128 1.75 -6.47 13.06
N LEU A 129 1.15 -7.62 12.72
CA LEU A 129 1.89 -8.78 12.24
C LEU A 129 2.60 -8.49 10.91
N VAL A 130 1.89 -7.89 9.95
CA VAL A 130 2.46 -7.54 8.64
C VAL A 130 3.56 -6.50 8.81
N HIS A 131 3.31 -5.42 9.57
CA HIS A 131 4.33 -4.39 9.80
C HIS A 131 5.60 -4.93 10.47
N GLU A 132 5.47 -5.81 11.46
CA GLU A 132 6.62 -6.45 12.10
C GLU A 132 7.45 -7.29 11.12
N LEU A 133 6.80 -8.02 10.21
CA LEU A 133 7.47 -8.85 9.21
C LEU A 133 8.13 -8.03 8.10
N LEU A 134 7.63 -6.82 7.83
CA LEU A 134 8.21 -5.92 6.84
C LEU A 134 9.38 -5.08 7.41
N ARG A 135 9.44 -4.89 8.73
CA ARG A 135 10.43 -4.04 9.41
C ARG A 135 11.91 -4.31 9.04
N PRO A 136 12.37 -5.55 8.80
CA PRO A 136 13.76 -5.80 8.43
C PRO A 136 14.17 -5.26 7.05
N PHE A 137 13.21 -4.98 6.17
CA PHE A 137 13.49 -4.50 4.81
C PHE A 137 13.52 -2.97 4.77
N GLN A 138 14.65 -2.40 4.39
CA GLN A 138 14.81 -0.94 4.32
C GLN A 138 14.14 -0.33 3.07
N ASP A 139 14.04 -1.11 2.01
CA ASP A 139 13.57 -0.65 0.70
C ASP A 139 12.20 -1.24 0.32
N VAL A 140 11.45 -1.80 1.27
CA VAL A 140 10.13 -2.35 1.02
C VAL A 140 9.07 -1.26 0.95
N LEU A 141 8.14 -1.40 0.02
CA LEU A 141 6.95 -0.56 -0.02
C LEU A 141 6.06 -0.93 1.18
N LEU A 142 5.91 0.01 2.11
CA LEU A 142 5.04 -0.16 3.26
C LEU A 142 3.56 -0.23 2.83
N PRO A 143 2.70 -0.84 3.65
CA PRO A 143 1.27 -0.88 3.37
C PRO A 143 0.68 0.52 3.18
N VAL A 144 -0.21 0.66 2.19
CA VAL A 144 -0.96 1.89 1.93
C VAL A 144 -2.28 1.78 2.69
N GLY A 145 -2.30 2.43 3.86
CA GLY A 145 -3.37 2.30 4.84
C GLY A 145 -3.62 0.85 5.24
N THR A 146 -4.90 0.47 5.37
CA THR A 146 -5.31 -0.93 5.61
C THR A 146 -5.52 -1.71 4.32
N ARG A 147 -5.25 -1.10 3.16
CA ARG A 147 -5.85 -1.52 1.89
C ARG A 147 -4.91 -1.92 0.76
N GLY A 148 -3.68 -1.46 0.74
CA GLY A 148 -2.66 -1.87 -0.25
C GLY A 148 -1.47 -2.52 0.46
N TYR A 149 -0.99 -3.66 -0.06
CA TYR A 149 0.15 -4.39 0.50
C TYR A 149 1.20 -4.78 -0.56
N GLY A 150 1.10 -4.25 -1.77
CA GLY A 150 2.03 -4.42 -2.89
C GLY A 150 1.30 -4.64 -4.21
N ALA A 151 1.90 -5.39 -5.14
CA ALA A 151 1.30 -5.69 -6.43
C ALA A 151 0.22 -6.76 -6.31
N LEU A 152 -0.89 -6.63 -7.04
CA LEU A 152 -1.96 -7.62 -7.03
C LEU A 152 -1.50 -8.93 -7.67
N VAL A 153 -1.68 -10.03 -6.93
CA VAL A 153 -1.50 -11.41 -7.42
C VAL A 153 -2.85 -12.04 -7.70
N TYR A 154 -3.84 -11.77 -6.84
CA TYR A 154 -5.19 -12.28 -6.95
C TYR A 154 -6.20 -11.28 -6.39
N SER A 155 -7.38 -11.20 -7.01
CA SER A 155 -8.51 -10.42 -6.54
C SER A 155 -9.80 -11.19 -6.78
N ASN A 156 -10.66 -11.25 -5.77
CA ASN A 156 -11.97 -11.88 -5.84
C ASN A 156 -12.99 -10.99 -5.13
N LEU A 157 -13.98 -10.53 -5.90
CA LEU A 157 -15.12 -9.78 -5.41
C LEU A 157 -16.35 -10.69 -5.45
N ALA A 158 -16.67 -11.30 -4.31
CA ALA A 158 -17.84 -12.16 -4.10
C ALA A 158 -18.06 -13.26 -5.16
N ASN A 159 -16.99 -13.76 -5.80
CA ASN A 159 -17.01 -14.64 -6.97
C ASN A 159 -17.74 -14.08 -8.20
N ALA A 160 -18.18 -12.82 -8.18
CA ALA A 160 -18.73 -12.11 -9.32
C ALA A 160 -17.62 -11.61 -10.26
N SER A 161 -16.44 -11.32 -9.71
CA SER A 161 -15.25 -10.97 -10.48
C SER A 161 -14.01 -11.57 -9.82
N THR A 162 -13.31 -12.45 -10.54
CA THR A 162 -12.07 -13.07 -10.09
C THR A 162 -10.98 -12.80 -11.10
N GLN A 163 -9.85 -12.26 -10.63
CA GLN A 163 -8.67 -11.96 -11.42
C GLN A 163 -7.47 -12.61 -10.76
N GLN A 164 -6.61 -13.24 -11.56
CA GLN A 164 -5.38 -13.84 -11.12
C GLN A 164 -4.25 -13.40 -12.05
N PHE A 165 -3.25 -12.74 -11.49
CA PHE A 165 -2.12 -12.15 -12.23
C PHE A 165 -0.86 -13.02 -12.12
N ASP A 166 -0.74 -13.77 -11.03
CA ASP A 166 0.35 -14.71 -10.76
C ASP A 166 -0.15 -15.83 -9.81
N GLU A 167 0.67 -16.84 -9.56
CA GLU A 167 0.41 -17.85 -8.53
C GLU A 167 0.55 -17.24 -7.12
N ILE A 168 -0.42 -17.54 -6.26
CA ILE A 168 -0.35 -17.19 -4.82
C ILE A 168 0.71 -18.06 -4.16
N ARG A 169 1.65 -17.44 -3.45
CA ARG A 169 2.77 -18.13 -2.79
C ARG A 169 2.81 -17.82 -1.29
N ALA A 170 3.48 -18.69 -0.54
CA ALA A 170 3.69 -18.48 0.89
C ALA A 170 4.50 -17.20 1.14
N GLY A 171 4.06 -16.35 2.07
CA GLY A 171 4.66 -15.04 2.32
C GLY A 171 4.02 -13.89 1.54
N ASP A 172 3.15 -14.17 0.56
CA ASP A 172 2.24 -13.15 0.03
C ASP A 172 1.29 -12.66 1.13
N ILE A 173 0.79 -11.43 1.01
CA ILE A 173 -0.15 -10.85 1.98
C ILE A 173 -1.56 -11.09 1.49
N VAL A 174 -2.46 -11.60 2.33
CA VAL A 174 -3.89 -11.74 2.03
C VAL A 174 -4.68 -10.70 2.82
N SER A 175 -5.52 -9.93 2.14
CA SER A 175 -6.46 -9.00 2.78
C SER A 175 -7.90 -9.42 2.51
N ILE A 176 -8.74 -9.36 3.54
CA ILE A 176 -10.13 -9.79 3.52
C ILE A 176 -11.00 -8.64 4.04
N ARG A 177 -12.03 -8.27 3.28
CA ARG A 177 -12.91 -7.12 3.62
C ARG A 177 -14.37 -7.44 3.41
N ASN A 178 -15.18 -7.15 4.42
CA ASN A 178 -16.62 -7.35 4.41
C ASN A 178 -17.03 -8.75 3.91
N ALA A 179 -16.17 -9.75 4.16
CA ALA A 179 -16.26 -11.03 3.51
C ALA A 179 -17.17 -11.97 4.29
N LYS A 180 -18.00 -12.69 3.54
CA LYS A 180 -18.80 -13.79 4.08
C LYS A 180 -18.48 -15.04 3.30
N PHE A 181 -17.92 -16.03 3.98
CA PHE A 181 -17.67 -17.36 3.44
C PHE A 181 -18.80 -18.29 3.85
N GLN A 182 -19.37 -19.02 2.90
CA GLN A 182 -20.37 -20.04 3.17
C GLN A 182 -20.15 -21.25 2.28
N GLY A 183 -19.94 -22.40 2.90
CA GLY A 183 -19.68 -23.64 2.19
C GLY A 183 -19.93 -24.85 3.05
N LYS A 184 -19.27 -25.95 2.65
CA LYS A 184 -19.32 -27.23 3.37
C LYS A 184 -17.90 -27.65 3.75
N HIS A 185 -17.75 -28.22 4.95
CA HIS A 185 -16.48 -28.68 5.50
C HIS A 185 -16.58 -30.13 6.01
N GLY A 186 -15.45 -30.83 5.98
CA GLY A 186 -15.28 -32.20 6.47
C GLY A 186 -15.99 -33.29 5.64
N PRO A 187 -15.74 -34.58 5.96
CA PRO A 187 -16.35 -35.72 5.27
C PRO A 187 -17.89 -35.74 5.35
N MET A 188 -18.47 -35.20 6.42
CA MET A 188 -19.92 -35.12 6.61
C MET A 188 -20.58 -33.95 5.89
N HIS A 189 -19.84 -33.15 5.10
CA HIS A 189 -20.35 -31.99 4.38
C HIS A 189 -21.11 -30.98 5.28
N ALA A 190 -20.64 -30.81 6.52
CA ALA A 190 -21.25 -29.88 7.47
C ALA A 190 -21.20 -28.45 6.92
N LYS A 191 -22.34 -27.75 6.94
CA LYS A 191 -22.42 -26.36 6.50
C LYS A 191 -21.65 -25.47 7.47
N TYR A 192 -20.96 -24.47 6.94
CA TYR A 192 -20.33 -23.43 7.76
C TYR A 192 -20.61 -22.04 7.20
N THR A 193 -20.51 -21.04 8.06
CA THR A 193 -20.51 -19.62 7.69
C THR A 193 -19.45 -18.92 8.52
N ALA A 194 -18.63 -18.10 7.87
CA ALA A 194 -17.62 -17.28 8.54
C ALA A 194 -17.68 -15.86 7.99
N GLU A 195 -17.70 -14.86 8.88
CA GLU A 195 -17.64 -13.45 8.52
C GLU A 195 -16.27 -12.91 8.94
N VAL A 196 -15.55 -12.27 8.01
CA VAL A 196 -14.17 -11.82 8.18
C VAL A 196 -14.00 -10.46 7.51
N GLY A 197 -13.16 -9.60 8.07
CA GLY A 197 -12.90 -8.28 7.49
C GLY A 197 -13.95 -7.22 7.86
N LYS A 198 -14.51 -7.30 9.08
CA LYS A 198 -15.28 -6.24 9.74
C LYS A 198 -14.80 -6.08 11.19
N PRO A 199 -13.75 -5.28 11.48
CA PRO A 199 -13.01 -4.40 10.57
C PRO A 199 -12.07 -5.14 9.60
N ASP A 200 -11.52 -4.41 8.61
CA ASP A 200 -10.59 -4.92 7.59
C ASP A 200 -9.53 -5.86 8.20
N HIS A 201 -9.37 -7.04 7.61
CA HIS A 201 -8.50 -8.09 8.13
C HIS A 201 -7.38 -8.42 7.16
N VAL A 202 -6.22 -8.77 7.69
CA VAL A 202 -5.03 -9.11 6.90
C VAL A 202 -4.27 -10.27 7.55
N GLY A 203 -3.62 -11.06 6.72
CA GLY A 203 -2.73 -12.14 7.13
C GLY A 203 -1.64 -12.40 6.11
N VAL A 204 -0.78 -13.35 6.42
CA VAL A 204 0.33 -13.80 5.55
C VAL A 204 0.00 -15.19 5.05
N VAL A 205 0.01 -15.40 3.73
CA VAL A 205 -0.23 -16.71 3.12
C VAL A 205 0.81 -17.70 3.65
N ALA A 206 0.33 -18.81 4.19
CA ALA A 206 1.15 -19.95 4.58
C ALA A 206 1.19 -21.00 3.46
N GLU A 207 0.03 -21.29 2.86
CA GLU A 207 -0.11 -22.32 1.82
C GLU A 207 -1.23 -21.91 0.85
N TRP A 208 -1.07 -22.31 -0.42
CA TRP A 208 -2.08 -22.17 -1.46
C TRP A 208 -2.37 -23.53 -2.09
N ASP A 209 -3.63 -23.96 -2.04
CA ASP A 209 -4.12 -25.12 -2.77
C ASP A 209 -4.95 -24.61 -3.96
N GLY A 210 -4.29 -24.52 -5.12
CA GLY A 210 -4.90 -24.02 -6.36
C GLY A 210 -6.06 -24.87 -6.88
N THR A 211 -6.08 -26.17 -6.56
CA THR A 211 -7.16 -27.09 -6.94
C THR A 211 -8.41 -26.86 -6.08
N LYS A 212 -8.24 -26.65 -4.78
CA LYS A 212 -9.36 -26.35 -3.86
C LYS A 212 -9.68 -24.87 -3.74
N LYS A 213 -8.96 -24.01 -4.48
CA LYS A 213 -8.97 -22.55 -4.35
C LYS A 213 -8.94 -22.13 -2.88
N LYS A 214 -8.01 -22.72 -2.11
CA LYS A 214 -7.95 -22.57 -0.65
C LYS A 214 -6.64 -21.92 -0.24
N VAL A 215 -6.75 -20.78 0.44
CA VAL A 215 -5.62 -20.13 1.11
C VAL A 215 -5.60 -20.58 2.57
N ARG A 216 -4.43 -20.98 3.05
CA ARG A 216 -4.13 -21.03 4.47
C ARG A 216 -3.27 -19.83 4.80
N ALA A 217 -3.60 -19.08 5.85
CA ALA A 217 -2.90 -17.85 6.19
C ALA A 217 -2.60 -17.78 7.69
N TRP A 218 -1.44 -17.24 8.03
CA TRP A 218 -1.10 -16.75 9.35
C TRP A 218 -1.86 -15.46 9.62
N GLU A 219 -2.64 -15.44 10.69
CA GLU A 219 -3.39 -14.27 11.13
C GLU A 219 -3.26 -14.10 12.65
N GLN A 220 -3.55 -12.88 13.12
CA GLN A 220 -3.79 -12.58 14.53
C GLN A 220 -4.91 -11.53 14.62
N GLY A 221 -5.50 -11.38 15.81
CA GLY A 221 -6.39 -10.25 16.13
C GLY A 221 -7.84 -10.41 15.67
N ARG A 222 -8.22 -11.54 15.06
CA ARG A 222 -9.62 -11.84 14.67
C ARG A 222 -10.41 -12.45 15.82
N GLU A 223 -10.19 -13.74 16.10
CA GLU A 223 -10.80 -14.45 17.23
C GLU A 223 -9.85 -14.53 18.43
N ASN A 224 -8.54 -14.45 18.17
CA ASN A 224 -7.49 -14.52 19.17
C ASN A 224 -6.37 -13.54 18.81
N LYS A 225 -5.77 -12.89 19.82
CA LYS A 225 -4.62 -11.99 19.61
C LYS A 225 -3.33 -12.72 19.24
N LYS A 226 -3.26 -14.03 19.44
CA LYS A 226 -2.09 -14.84 19.10
C LYS A 226 -2.06 -15.19 17.61
N VAL A 227 -0.85 -15.22 17.04
CA VAL A 227 -0.60 -15.65 15.66
C VAL A 227 -0.94 -17.13 15.49
N LYS A 228 -1.89 -17.43 14.60
CA LYS A 228 -2.35 -18.78 14.27
C LYS A 228 -2.61 -18.91 12.77
N MET A 229 -2.77 -20.15 12.30
CA MET A 229 -3.14 -20.41 10.91
C MET A 229 -4.62 -20.65 10.78
N GLU A 230 -5.26 -19.93 9.87
CA GLU A 230 -6.65 -20.14 9.45
C GLU A 230 -6.75 -20.47 7.97
N SER A 231 -7.89 -21.02 7.57
CA SER A 231 -8.12 -21.54 6.22
C SER A 231 -9.35 -20.92 5.58
N PHE A 232 -9.18 -20.35 4.39
CA PHE A 232 -10.25 -19.73 3.62
C PHE A 232 -10.35 -20.40 2.25
N LYS A 233 -11.51 -20.99 1.95
CA LYS A 233 -11.85 -21.44 0.60
C LYS A 233 -12.42 -20.25 -0.16
N LEU A 234 -11.71 -19.79 -1.18
CA LEU A 234 -12.07 -18.57 -1.92
C LEU A 234 -13.35 -18.77 -2.74
N ASP A 235 -13.63 -19.98 -3.21
CA ASP A 235 -14.88 -20.32 -3.91
C ASP A 235 -16.12 -20.31 -2.98
N ASP A 236 -15.91 -20.35 -1.67
CA ASP A 236 -16.99 -20.21 -0.68
C ASP A 236 -17.33 -18.73 -0.40
N LEU A 237 -16.63 -17.76 -1.00
CA LEU A 237 -16.93 -16.34 -0.84
C LEU A 237 -18.32 -16.00 -1.44
N ARG A 238 -19.18 -15.39 -0.62
CA ARG A 238 -20.56 -14.99 -1.00
C ARG A 238 -20.76 -13.49 -1.06
N SER A 239 -19.98 -12.73 -0.30
CA SER A 239 -19.98 -11.27 -0.32
C SER A 239 -18.60 -10.76 0.09
N GLY A 240 -18.33 -9.48 -0.17
CA GLY A 240 -17.07 -8.84 0.18
C GLY A 240 -15.94 -9.18 -0.79
N GLU A 241 -14.71 -8.94 -0.35
CA GLU A 241 -13.52 -9.00 -1.18
C GLU A 241 -12.40 -9.78 -0.49
N VAL A 242 -11.70 -10.59 -1.29
CA VAL A 242 -10.40 -11.17 -0.93
C VAL A 242 -9.38 -10.74 -1.98
N LYS A 243 -8.25 -10.18 -1.53
CA LYS A 243 -7.10 -9.86 -2.38
C LYS A 243 -5.84 -10.48 -1.83
N VAL A 244 -4.94 -10.87 -2.73
CA VAL A 244 -3.59 -11.33 -2.39
C VAL A 244 -2.58 -10.44 -3.09
N TRP A 245 -1.54 -10.07 -2.34
CA TRP A 245 -0.57 -9.05 -2.71
C TRP A 245 0.85 -9.62 -2.63
N ARG A 246 1.63 -9.36 -3.67
CA ARG A 246 3.08 -9.57 -3.69
C ARG A 246 3.72 -8.34 -3.07
N VAL A 247 4.51 -8.52 -2.02
CA VAL A 247 5.28 -7.42 -1.41
C VAL A 247 6.30 -6.90 -2.42
N MET A 248 6.36 -5.58 -2.59
CA MET A 248 7.16 -4.92 -3.63
C MET A 248 8.21 -3.99 -3.03
N PRO A 249 9.34 -3.71 -3.73
CA PRO A 249 10.25 -2.66 -3.31
C PRO A 249 9.61 -1.27 -3.49
N ARG A 250 10.13 -0.28 -2.77
CA ARG A 250 9.80 1.14 -2.98
C ARG A 250 10.13 1.60 -4.39
N SER A 251 11.18 1.04 -4.99
CA SER A 251 11.50 1.34 -6.39
C SER A 251 10.38 0.99 -7.36
N TRP A 252 9.47 0.05 -7.06
CA TRP A 252 8.36 -0.27 -7.95
C TRP A 252 7.41 0.91 -8.17
N TRP A 253 7.20 1.74 -7.14
CA TRP A 253 6.40 2.95 -7.26
C TRP A 253 7.23 4.16 -7.71
N PHE A 254 8.52 4.22 -7.34
CA PHE A 254 9.47 5.27 -7.73
C PHE A 254 10.05 5.16 -9.16
N GLU A 255 10.16 3.97 -9.76
CA GLU A 255 10.76 3.80 -11.10
C GLU A 255 9.85 4.38 -12.20
N ASN A 256 8.54 4.46 -11.95
CA ASN A 256 7.63 5.29 -12.75
C ASN A 256 7.95 6.79 -12.64
N MET A 257 8.57 7.25 -11.54
CA MET A 257 9.02 8.63 -11.41
C MET A 257 10.25 8.89 -12.27
N MET A 258 11.31 8.06 -12.24
CA MET A 258 12.53 8.35 -13.02
C MET A 258 12.28 8.41 -14.54
N THR A 259 11.26 7.70 -15.03
CA THR A 259 10.83 7.80 -16.43
C THR A 259 10.03 9.08 -16.74
N SER A 260 9.36 9.69 -15.75
CA SER A 260 8.66 10.99 -15.88
C SER A 260 9.51 12.22 -15.52
N TRP A 261 10.66 12.03 -14.86
CA TRP A 261 11.63 13.08 -14.46
C TRP A 261 12.34 13.81 -15.61
N SER A 262 12.00 13.53 -16.88
CA SER A 262 12.53 14.27 -18.03
C SER A 262 11.97 15.70 -18.19
N PHE A 263 11.06 16.14 -17.31
CA PHE A 263 10.63 17.53 -17.24
C PHE A 263 11.40 18.29 -16.15
N ARG A 264 12.22 19.24 -16.59
CA ARG A 264 12.81 20.27 -15.71
C ARG A 264 11.69 21.02 -14.99
N PRO A 265 11.81 21.29 -13.67
CA PRO A 265 10.89 22.18 -12.96
C PRO A 265 10.84 23.54 -13.66
N LEU A 266 9.64 24.03 -13.96
CA LEU A 266 9.38 25.37 -14.51
C LEU A 266 9.93 26.50 -13.62
N TYR A 267 10.22 26.21 -12.35
CA TYR A 267 10.80 27.16 -11.41
C TYR A 267 12.17 27.70 -11.88
N LEU A 268 13.00 26.88 -12.54
CA LEU A 268 14.28 27.32 -13.09
C LEU A 268 14.14 28.23 -14.34
N GLN A 269 12.95 28.39 -14.91
CA GLN A 269 12.72 29.25 -16.08
C GLN A 269 12.25 30.66 -15.72
N ARG A 270 11.76 30.91 -14.50
CA ARG A 270 11.38 32.27 -14.05
C ARG A 270 12.52 33.07 -13.42
N PHE A 271 13.68 32.43 -13.23
CA PHE A 271 14.84 33.02 -12.57
C PHE A 271 16.08 33.16 -13.48
N THR A 272 15.94 32.86 -14.78
CA THR A 272 16.90 33.26 -15.82
C THR A 272 16.48 34.59 -16.45
N PRO A 273 17.44 35.47 -16.80
CA PRO A 273 17.18 36.84 -17.27
C PRO A 273 16.32 36.91 -18.54
#